data_AF-X1EDQ8-F1
#
_entry.id   AF-X1EDQ8-F1
#
_cell.length_a   1.000
_cell.length_b   1.000
_cell.length_c   1.000
_cell.angle_alpha   90.00
_cell.angle_beta   90.00
_cell.angle_gamma   90.00
#
_symmetry.space_group_name_H-M   'P 1'
#
loop_
_entity.id
_entity.type
_entity.pdbx_description
1 polymer ?
#
loop_
_entity_poly.entity_id
_entity_poly.type
_entity_poly.pdbx_seq_one_letter_code
_entity_poly.pdbx_strand_id
1 'polypeptide(L)' 'MIPVKLNLKNFLSYGEEVPPLDFTQFHIACLSGANGQGKSALLDALTWSIWGEGRKGSQEKKAD' A
#
# COMPACT_ATOMS: atom_id res chain seq x y z
N MET A 1 4.57 15.76 5.18
CA MET A 1 4.20 14.66 6.09
C MET A 1 5.18 13.51 5.86
N ILE A 2 5.75 12.90 6.91
CA ILE A 2 6.67 11.74 6.81
C ILE A 2 5.98 10.55 7.50
N PRO A 3 5.76 9.41 6.82
CA PRO A 3 5.13 8.24 7.43
C PRO A 3 6.06 7.60 8.47
N VAL A 4 5.50 7.14 9.58
CA VAL A 4 6.24 6.48 10.68
C VAL A 4 5.98 4.98 10.69
N LYS A 5 4.73 4.56 10.54
CA LYS A 5 4.32 3.15 10.60
C LYS A 5 3.14 2.88 9.70
N LEU A 6 3.14 1.74 9.02
CA LEU A 6 1.99 1.21 8.26
C LEU A 6 1.60 -0.15 8.84
N ASN A 7 0.32 -0.30 9.21
CA ASN A 7 -0.26 -1.57 9.63
C ASN A 7 -1.26 -2.02 8.56
N LEU A 8 -1.15 -3.26 8.13
CA LEU A 8 -2.03 -3.85 7.13
C LEU A 8 -2.78 -5.03 7.76
N LYS A 9 -4.05 -5.16 7.42
CA LYS A 9 -4.89 -6.29 7.79
C LYS A 9 -5.85 -6.57 6.65
N ASN A 10 -5.73 -7.76 6.07
CA ASN A 10 -6.57 -8.25 4.98
C ASN A 10 -6.72 -7.23 3.84
N PHE A 11 -5.59 -6.69 3.38
CA PHE A 11 -5.53 -5.63 2.37
C PHE A 11 -4.92 -6.17 1.07
N LEU A 12 -5.75 -6.35 0.04
CA LEU A 12 -5.34 -6.94 -1.24
C LEU A 12 -4.62 -8.28 -1.05
N SER A 13 -3.33 -8.37 -1.37
CA SER A 13 -2.52 -9.59 -1.22
C SER A 13 -1.91 -9.76 0.19
N TYR A 14 -2.14 -8.82 1.10
CA TYR A 14 -1.68 -8.87 2.49
C TYR A 14 -2.75 -9.50 3.38
N GLY A 15 -2.40 -10.60 4.07
CA GLY A 15 -3.33 -11.36 4.92
C GLY A 15 -3.66 -10.70 6.27
N GLU A 16 -4.14 -11.49 7.22
CA GLU A 16 -4.63 -11.00 8.52
C GLU A 16 -3.49 -10.62 9.50
N GLU A 17 -2.38 -11.37 9.50
CA GLU A 17 -1.28 -11.23 10.47
C GLU A 17 0.00 -10.69 9.81
N VAL A 18 -0.07 -9.48 9.26
CA VAL A 18 1.07 -8.84 8.60
C VAL A 18 1.86 -8.01 9.61
N PRO A 19 3.18 -8.24 9.73
CA PRO A 19 4.03 -7.40 10.58
C PRO A 19 3.94 -5.93 10.16
N PRO A 20 3.89 -4.99 11.10
CA PRO A 20 3.89 -3.57 10.76
C PRO A 20 5.18 -3.16 10.06
N LEU A 21 5.06 -2.33 9.03
CA LEU A 21 6.20 -1.70 8.38
C LEU A 21 6.55 -0.41 9.14
N ASP A 22 7.72 -0.42 9.79
CA ASP A 22 8.28 0.74 10.50
C ASP A 22 9.23 1.50 9.56
N PHE A 23 8.82 2.71 9.16
CA PHE A 23 9.59 3.56 8.25
C PHE A 23 10.74 4.28 8.96
N THR A 24 10.78 4.30 10.29
CA THR A 24 11.90 4.94 11.02
C THR A 24 13.20 4.17 10.91
N GLN A 25 13.12 2.90 10.48
CA GLN A 25 14.27 2.01 10.30
C GLN A 25 15.07 2.31 9.02
N PHE A 26 14.52 3.11 8.10
CA PHE A 26 15.18 3.44 6.84
C PHE A 26 14.79 4.81 6.29
N HIS A 27 15.74 5.50 5.66
CA HIS A 27 15.43 6.73 4.90
C HIS A 27 15.06 6.45 3.45
N ILE A 28 15.63 5.39 2.86
CA ILE A 28 15.40 4.96 1.48
C ILE A 28 15.27 3.44 1.50
N ALA A 29 14.29 2.91 0.76
CA ALA A 29 14.10 1.49 0.56
C ALA A 29 13.79 1.19 -0.91
N CYS A 30 14.20 0.01 -1.36
CA CYS A 30 13.82 -0.53 -2.67
C CYS A 30 12.82 -1.66 -2.48
N LEU A 31 11.72 -1.63 -3.23
CA LEU A 31 10.71 -2.68 -3.19
C LEU A 31 10.89 -3.61 -4.40
N SER A 32 11.55 -4.74 -4.19
CA SER A 32 11.87 -5.74 -5.21
C SER A 32 11.21 -7.09 -4.95
N GLY A 33 11.01 -7.89 -5.99
CA GLY A 33 10.41 -9.22 -5.90
C GLY A 33 9.65 -9.60 -7.18
N ALA A 34 9.24 -10.87 -7.30
CA ALA A 34 8.53 -11.38 -8.46
C ALA A 34 7.14 -10.74 -8.65
N ASN A 35 6.57 -10.87 -9.86
CA ASN A 35 5.19 -10.46 -10.11
C ASN A 35 4.23 -11.23 -9.19
N GLY A 36 3.21 -10.54 -8.69
CA GLY A 36 2.24 -11.11 -7.72
C GLY A 36 2.64 -11.03 -6.24
N GLN A 37 3.88 -10.66 -5.90
CA GLN A 37 4.36 -10.59 -4.50
C GLN A 37 3.93 -9.33 -3.72
N GLY A 38 2.78 -8.73 -4.05
CA GLY A 38 2.21 -7.63 -3.24
C GLY A 38 2.93 -6.28 -3.27
N LYS A 39 4.02 -6.11 -4.02
CA LYS A 39 4.74 -4.83 -4.14
C LYS A 39 3.83 -3.63 -4.48
N SER A 40 3.00 -3.83 -5.50
CA SER A 40 2.01 -2.83 -5.93
C SER A 40 0.94 -2.58 -4.86
N ALA A 41 0.50 -3.63 -4.16
CA ALA A 41 -0.47 -3.52 -3.08
C ALA A 41 0.08 -2.71 -1.89
N LEU A 42 1.38 -2.78 -1.60
CA LEU A 42 1.99 -1.96 -0.55
C LEU A 42 1.90 -0.47 -0.86
N LEU A 43 2.14 -0.10 -2.13
CA LEU A 43 1.98 1.28 -2.59
C LEU A 43 0.53 1.73 -2.55
N ASP A 44 -0.42 0.85 -2.95
CA ASP A 44 -1.86 1.13 -2.83
C ASP A 44 -2.28 1.32 -1.37
N ALA A 45 -1.68 0.58 -0.44
CA ALA A 45 -1.99 0.73 0.97
C ALA A 45 -1.52 2.09 1.51
N LEU A 46 -0.36 2.58 1.07
CA LEU A 46 0.12 3.92 1.42
C LEU A 46 -0.83 5.00 0.90
N THR A 47 -1.26 4.91 -0.36
CA THR A 47 -2.18 5.90 -0.92
C THR A 47 -3.55 5.84 -0.23
N TRP A 48 -4.09 4.63 -0.03
CA TRP A 48 -5.36 4.44 0.65
C TRP A 48 -5.35 4.96 2.08
N SER A 49 -4.25 4.76 2.82
CA SER A 49 -4.14 5.22 4.22
C SER A 49 -4.14 6.75 4.35
N ILE A 50 -3.69 7.47 3.32
CA ILE A 50 -3.59 8.93 3.35
C ILE A 50 -4.87 9.56 2.79
N TRP A 51 -5.39 9.03 1.69
CA TRP A 51 -6.46 9.68 0.91
C TRP A 51 -7.80 8.94 0.95
N GLY A 52 -7.85 7.71 1.47
CA GLY A 52 -9.05 6.87 1.39
C GLY A 52 -9.33 6.38 -0.04
N GLU A 53 -8.36 6.48 -0.95
CA GLU A 53 -8.47 6.00 -2.33
C GLU A 53 -7.16 5.35 -2.81
N GLY A 54 -7.31 4.32 -3.64
CA GLY A 54 -6.20 3.61 -4.27
C GLY A 54 -6.04 4.04 -5.73
N ARG A 55 -5.07 3.49 -6.45
CA ARG A 55 -4.80 3.86 -7.86
C ARG A 55 -5.99 3.76 -8.82
N LYS A 56 -7.07 3.06 -8.46
CA LYS A 56 -8.29 2.91 -9.27
C LYS A 56 -9.30 4.08 -9.18
N GLY A 57 -9.03 5.13 -8.41
CA GLY A 57 -9.94 6.29 -8.27
C GLY A 57 -10.20 7.10 -9.55
N SER A 58 -9.40 6.90 -10.61
CA SER A 58 -9.45 7.72 -11.84
C SER A 58 -9.69 6.93 -13.13
N GLN A 59 -10.34 5.76 -13.07
CA GLN A 59 -11.13 5.36 -14.24
C GLN A 59 -12.46 6.10 -14.11
N GLU A 60 -12.65 7.09 -14.99
CA GLU A 60 -13.93 7.77 -15.19
C GLU A 60 -15.06 6.77 -15.01
N LYS A 61 -15.94 7.03 -14.04
CA LYS A 61 -17.26 6.40 -14.03
C LYS A 61 -17.89 6.74 -15.39
N LYS A 62 -17.79 5.85 -16.37
CA LYS A 62 -18.67 5.92 -17.53
C LYS A 62 -20.07 5.82 -16.97
N ALA A 63 -20.79 6.93 -17.05
CA ALA A 63 -22.22 6.95 -16.82
C ALA A 63 -22.84 6.01 -17.86
N ASP A 64 -23.48 4.94 -17.40
CA ASP A 64 -24.61 4.35 -18.12
C ASP A 64 -25.80 5.30 -18.02
#